data_AF-A0A5E4IGT4-F1
#
_entry.id   AF-A0A5E4IGT4-F1
#
_cell.length_a   1.000
_cell.length_b   1.000
_cell.length_c   1.000
_cell.angle_alpha   90.00
_cell.angle_beta   90.00
_cell.angle_gamma   90.00
#
_symmetry.space_group_name_H-M   'P 1'
#
loop_
_entity.id
_entity.type
_entity.pdbx_description
1 polymer ?
#
loop_
_entity_poly.entity_id
_entity_poly.type
_entity_poly.pdbx_seq_one_letter_code
_entity_poly.pdbx_strand_id
1 'polypeptide(L)'
;MVTKSDTDSVQVEIVPSRFLMPETAQRLLNEIYKNGGIVRIMIHGPNMPRTVPYGPGKGIPIEEKKDRLLEIGDQAIELRVKVGRVRLELESQDYVVGLKAAC
;
A
#
# COMPACT_ATOMS: atom_id res chain seq x y z
N MET A 1 -22.96 1.01 14.42
CA MET A 1 -22.99 0.96 12.95
C MET A 1 -22.14 -0.24 12.54
N VAL A 2 -22.75 -1.42 12.44
CA VAL A 2 -22.06 -2.67 12.04
C VAL A 2 -22.34 -2.84 10.55
N THR A 3 -21.32 -2.63 9.72
CA THR A 3 -21.42 -2.84 8.28
C THR A 3 -21.49 -4.33 8.00
N LYS A 4 -22.50 -4.73 7.22
CA LYS A 4 -22.79 -6.09 6.75
C LYS A 4 -21.54 -6.92 6.53
N SER A 5 -21.40 -8.00 7.30
CA SER A 5 -20.67 -9.18 6.86
C SER A 5 -21.54 -9.87 5.80
N ASP A 6 -21.40 -9.43 4.55
CA ASP A 6 -21.96 -10.16 3.42
C ASP A 6 -20.92 -11.22 3.00
N THR A 7 -21.37 -12.46 3.07
CA THR A 7 -20.61 -13.69 3.02
C THR A 7 -19.98 -13.93 1.63
N ASP A 8 -18.85 -13.30 1.34
CA ASP A 8 -17.76 -13.84 0.46
C ASP A 8 -16.50 -12.94 0.43
N SER A 9 -16.33 -12.01 1.38
CA SER A 9 -15.17 -11.12 1.34
C SER A 9 -13.88 -11.87 1.68
N VAL A 10 -12.95 -11.90 0.71
CA VAL A 10 -11.66 -12.57 0.87
C VAL A 10 -10.61 -11.56 1.29
N GLN A 11 -9.97 -11.83 2.42
CA GLN A 11 -8.83 -11.05 2.88
C GLN A 11 -7.52 -11.69 2.40
N VAL A 12 -6.76 -10.94 1.63
CA VAL A 12 -5.44 -11.34 1.14
C VAL A 12 -4.39 -10.43 1.76
N GLU A 13 -3.27 -11.03 2.17
CA GLU A 13 -2.12 -10.29 2.65
C GLU A 13 -0.92 -10.56 1.75
N ILE A 14 -0.39 -9.49 1.15
CA ILE A 14 0.83 -9.51 0.35
C ILE A 14 1.99 -9.07 1.23
N VAL A 15 2.96 -9.96 1.40
CA VAL A 15 4.18 -9.70 2.18
C VAL A 15 5.37 -9.70 1.23
N PRO A 16 5.83 -8.52 0.77
CA PRO A 16 7.04 -8.43 -0.05
C PRO A 16 8.29 -8.88 0.72
N SER A 17 9.26 -9.43 0.00
CA SER A 17 10.55 -9.88 0.56
C SER A 17 11.42 -8.74 1.08
N ARG A 18 11.15 -7.49 0.66
CA ARG A 18 11.82 -6.26 1.09
C ARG A 18 10.84 -5.11 1.15
N PHE A 19 11.18 -4.03 1.86
CA PHE A 19 10.40 -2.80 1.83
C PHE A 19 10.36 -2.23 0.41
N LEU A 20 9.16 -1.99 -0.11
CA LEU A 20 9.00 -1.42 -1.44
C LEU A 20 9.26 0.08 -1.40
N MET A 21 9.89 0.58 -2.47
CA MET A 21 10.00 2.01 -2.73
C MET A 21 8.63 2.56 -3.18
N PRO A 22 8.37 3.87 -3.02
CA PRO A 22 7.09 4.47 -3.43
C PRO A 22 6.71 4.16 -4.88
N GLU A 23 7.67 4.27 -5.82
CA GLU A 23 7.47 3.95 -7.24
C GLU A 23 7.02 2.50 -7.47
N THR A 24 7.67 1.55 -6.80
CA THR A 24 7.34 0.12 -6.95
C THR A 24 6.00 -0.20 -6.29
N ALA A 25 5.71 0.42 -5.14
CA ALA A 25 4.43 0.28 -4.47
C ALA A 25 3.29 0.83 -5.33
N GLN A 26 3.49 1.97 -6.01
CA GLN A 26 2.50 2.53 -6.94
C GLN A 26 2.25 1.60 -8.11
N ARG A 27 3.29 1.02 -8.72
CA ARG A 27 3.10 0.03 -9.79
C ARG A 27 2.29 -1.18 -9.32
N LEU A 28 2.66 -1.76 -8.18
CA LEU A 28 1.95 -2.91 -7.60
C LEU A 28 0.47 -2.57 -7.32
N LEU A 29 0.21 -1.44 -6.68
CA LEU A 29 -1.14 -1.01 -6.35
C LEU A 29 -1.97 -0.69 -7.59
N ASN A 30 -1.35 -0.16 -8.65
CA ASN A 30 -2.03 0.06 -9.93
C ASN A 30 -2.41 -1.25 -10.62
N GLU A 31 -1.53 -2.26 -10.62
CA GLU A 31 -1.87 -3.58 -11.17
C GLU A 31 -2.97 -4.26 -10.34
N ILE A 32 -2.91 -4.15 -9.02
CA ILE A 32 -3.99 -4.62 -8.13
C ILE A 32 -5.29 -3.88 -8.45
N TYR A 33 -5.26 -2.56 -8.59
CA TYR A 33 -6.44 -1.74 -8.89
C TYR A 33 -7.08 -2.10 -10.23
N LYS A 34 -6.28 -2.40 -11.26
CA LYS A 34 -6.76 -2.88 -12.57
C LYS A 34 -7.53 -4.20 -12.49
N ASN A 35 -7.18 -5.08 -11.55
CA ASN A 35 -7.86 -6.36 -11.36
C ASN A 35 -9.30 -6.18 -10.80
N GLY A 36 -9.59 -5.04 -10.18
CA GLY A 36 -10.93 -4.72 -9.66
C GLY A 36 -11.34 -5.52 -8.42
N GLY A 37 -12.57 -5.29 -7.95
CA GLY A 37 -13.16 -6.03 -6.82
C GLY A 37 -12.51 -5.74 -5.46
N ILE A 38 -11.87 -4.58 -5.30
CA ILE A 38 -11.20 -4.19 -4.06
C ILE A 38 -12.15 -3.35 -3.21
N VAL A 39 -12.50 -3.85 -2.03
CA VAL A 39 -13.25 -3.11 -1.02
C VAL A 39 -12.33 -2.17 -0.26
N ARG A 40 -11.15 -2.69 0.12
CA ARG A 40 -10.24 -1.96 1.01
C ARG A 40 -8.79 -2.34 0.78
N ILE A 41 -7.92 -1.32 0.78
CA ILE A 41 -6.47 -1.47 0.80
C ILE A 41 -5.95 -0.92 2.12
N MET A 42 -5.12 -1.70 2.80
CA MET A 42 -4.43 -1.29 4.03
C MET A 42 -2.94 -1.56 3.89
N ILE A 43 -2.16 -0.48 3.93
CA ILE A 43 -0.71 -0.53 3.81
C ILE A 43 -0.11 -0.46 5.21
N HIS A 44 0.69 -1.46 5.55
CA HIS A 44 1.40 -1.52 6.83
C HIS A 44 2.91 -1.46 6.61
N GLY A 45 3.57 -0.79 7.56
CA GLY A 45 5.00 -0.85 7.73
C GLY A 45 5.52 0.25 8.63
N PRO A 46 6.85 0.31 8.83
CA PRO A 46 7.46 1.28 9.73
C PRO A 46 7.28 2.70 9.19
N ASN A 47 7.09 3.65 10.11
CA ASN A 47 6.92 5.05 9.78
C ASN A 47 8.15 5.59 9.02
N MET A 48 7.92 6.36 7.97
CA MET A 48 8.99 7.00 7.21
C MET A 48 9.38 8.30 7.93
N PRO A 49 10.63 8.44 8.40
CA PRO A 49 11.05 9.63 9.13
C PRO A 49 10.96 10.85 8.22
N ARG A 50 10.32 11.92 8.72
CA ARG A 50 10.23 13.22 8.03
C ARG A 50 11.43 14.12 8.30
N THR A 51 12.14 13.85 9.39
CA THR A 51 13.30 14.58 9.88
C THR A 51 14.43 13.62 10.19
N VAL A 52 15.67 14.09 10.13
CA VAL A 52 16.84 13.29 10.48
C VAL A 52 16.72 12.89 11.96
N PRO A 53 16.65 11.58 12.27
CA PRO A 53 16.36 11.14 13.63
C PRO A 53 17.56 11.25 14.58
N TYR A 54 18.78 11.10 14.06
CA TYR A 54 20.02 11.09 14.85
C TYR A 54 21.20 11.74 14.10
N GLY A 55 22.20 12.23 14.83
CA GLY A 55 23.42 12.82 14.28
C GLY A 55 23.46 14.35 14.34
N PRO A 56 24.53 14.99 13.81
CA PRO A 56 24.72 16.44 13.86
C PRO A 56 23.65 17.23 13.08
N GLY A 57 22.97 16.60 12.13
CA GLY A 57 21.84 17.17 11.39
C GLY A 57 20.45 16.86 11.98
N LYS A 58 20.35 16.45 13.25
CA LYS A 58 19.07 16.08 13.88
C LYS A 58 18.04 17.22 13.78
N GLY A 59 16.84 16.88 13.33
CA GLY A 59 15.74 17.85 13.17
C GLY A 59 15.72 18.58 11.82
N ILE A 60 16.76 18.42 11.00
CA ILE A 60 16.72 18.90 9.61
C ILE A 60 15.68 18.08 8.84
N PRO A 61 14.78 18.72 8.07
CA PRO A 61 13.84 18.02 7.22
C PRO A 61 14.60 17.18 6.19
N ILE A 62 14.20 15.93 6.04
CA ILE A 62 14.77 15.06 5.01
C ILE A 62 14.16 15.51 3.67
N GLU A 63 14.91 16.32 2.91
CA GLU A 63 14.57 16.79 1.56
C GLU A 63 14.70 15.71 0.47
N GLU A 64 14.89 14.44 0.84
CA GLU A 64 14.70 13.33 -0.13
C GLU A 64 13.22 13.33 -0.56
N LYS A 65 12.96 14.10 -1.62
CA LYS A 65 11.82 14.04 -2.54
C LYS A 65 11.77 12.65 -3.15
N LYS A 66 11.42 11.65 -2.35
CA LYS A 66 10.83 10.44 -2.88
C LYS A 66 9.36 10.72 -2.90
N ASP A 67 8.81 10.96 -4.08
CA ASP A 67 7.39 11.18 -4.32
C ASP A 67 6.57 10.26 -3.42
N ARG A 68 6.04 10.87 -2.36
CA ARG A 68 5.20 10.17 -1.38
C ARG A 68 3.76 10.16 -1.87
N LEU A 69 3.44 10.92 -2.92
CA LEU A 69 2.16 10.78 -3.59
C LEU A 69 2.18 9.49 -4.41
N LEU A 70 1.26 8.59 -4.10
CA LEU A 70 0.87 7.51 -5.00
C LEU A 70 -0.38 7.95 -5.72
N GLU A 71 -0.32 7.91 -7.05
CA GLU A 71 -1.48 8.04 -7.91
C GLU A 71 -1.96 6.63 -8.28
N ILE A 72 -3.11 6.27 -7.74
CA ILE A 72 -3.76 4.97 -7.94
C ILE A 72 -5.12 5.25 -8.59
N GLY A 73 -5.23 4.96 -9.89
CA GLY A 73 -6.37 5.41 -10.69
C GLY A 73 -6.53 6.93 -10.59
N ASP A 74 -7.70 7.39 -10.15
CA ASP A 74 -8.03 8.81 -9.93
C ASP A 74 -7.77 9.31 -8.49
N GLN A 75 -7.16 8.50 -7.63
CA GLN A 75 -6.88 8.87 -6.24
C GLN A 75 -5.39 9.13 -6.00
N ALA A 76 -5.09 10.31 -5.44
CA ALA A 76 -3.77 10.65 -4.94
C ALA A 76 -3.69 10.41 -3.42
N ILE A 77 -2.78 9.54 -2.98
CA ILE A 77 -2.59 9.17 -1.57
C ILE A 77 -1.16 9.46 -1.12
N GLU A 78 -0.98 10.14 0.01
CA GLU A 78 0.35 10.38 0.60
C GLU A 78 0.82 9.16 1.43
N LEU A 79 1.92 8.52 1.01
CA LEU A 79 2.61 7.47 1.73
C LEU A 79 3.36 8.02 2.95
N ARG A 80 2.98 7.55 4.13
CA ARG A 80 3.65 7.89 5.40
C ARG A 80 4.50 6.76 5.96
N VAL A 81 4.37 5.55 5.40
CA VAL A 81 5.03 4.34 5.89
C VAL A 81 5.84 3.69 4.79
N LYS A 82 6.90 2.97 5.14
CA LYS A 82 7.56 2.07 4.18
C LYS A 82 6.63 0.89 3.92
N VAL A 83 6.33 0.60 2.65
CA VAL A 83 5.42 -0.50 2.30
C VAL A 83 6.10 -1.82 2.60
N GLY A 84 5.69 -2.46 3.69
CA GLY A 84 6.22 -3.76 4.14
C GLY A 84 5.20 -4.88 4.11
N ARG A 85 3.90 -4.55 4.22
CA ARG A 85 2.79 -5.49 4.07
C ARG A 85 1.62 -4.73 3.46
N VAL A 86 0.93 -5.35 2.52
CA VAL A 86 -0.29 -4.79 1.91
C VAL A 86 -1.41 -5.78 2.16
N ARG A 87 -2.39 -5.37 2.96
CA ARG A 87 -3.61 -6.14 3.20
C ARG A 87 -4.69 -5.61 2.27
N LEU A 88 -5.36 -6.53 1.59
CA LEU A 88 -6.40 -6.26 0.62
C LEU A 88 -7.63 -7.03 1.04
N GLU A 89 -8.77 -6.35 0.97
CA GLU A 89 -10.08 -6.95 1.13
C GLU A 89 -10.76 -6.95 -0.24
N LEU A 90 -11.07 -8.14 -0.73
CA LEU A 90 -11.69 -8.37 -2.03
C LEU A 90 -13.14 -8.77 -1.84
N GLU A 91 -13.99 -8.41 -2.79
CA GLU A 91 -15.43 -8.75 -2.80
C GLU A 91 -15.69 -10.22 -3.13
N SER A 92 -14.79 -10.88 -3.86
CA SER A 92 -14.91 -12.29 -4.27
C SER A 92 -13.55 -12.98 -4.38
N GLN A 93 -13.53 -14.30 -4.21
CA GLN A 93 -12.36 -15.15 -4.40
C GLN A 93 -11.85 -15.18 -5.86
N ASP A 94 -12.70 -14.87 -6.84
CA ASP A 94 -12.30 -14.85 -8.27
C ASP A 94 -11.16 -13.86 -8.55
N TYR A 95 -11.14 -12.75 -7.81
CA TYR A 95 -10.11 -11.71 -7.94
C TYR A 95 -8.75 -12.14 -7.38
N VAL A 96 -8.70 -13.17 -6.52
CA VAL A 96 -7.45 -13.69 -5.94
C VAL A 96 -6.54 -14.29 -7.01
N VAL A 97 -7.11 -14.89 -8.05
CA VAL A 97 -6.33 -15.51 -9.15
C VAL A 97 -5.61 -14.43 -9.96
N GLY A 98 -6.29 -13.33 -10.30
CA GLY A 98 -5.68 -12.18 -10.96
C GLY A 98 -4.63 -11.49 -10.09
N LEU A 99 -4.84 -11.49 -8.76
CA LEU A 99 -3.92 -10.89 -7.81
C LEU A 99 -2.59 -11.65 -7.72
N LYS A 100 -2.65 -12.99 -7.80
CA LYS A 100 -1.46 -13.84 -7.87
C LYS A 100 -0.67 -13.67 -9.16
N ALA A 101 -1.31 -13.25 -10.25
CA ALA A 101 -0.60 -12.97 -11.50
C ALA A 101 0.12 -11.60 -11.49
N ALA A 102 -0.35 -10.67 -10.65
CA ALA A 102 0.22 -9.34 -10.51
C ALA A 102 1.39 -9.24 -9.51
N CYS A 103 1.61 -10.28 -8.69
CA CYS A 103 2.66 -10.34 -7.66
C CYS A 103 3.78 -11.29 -8.05
#